data_AF-A0A7S1GAN7-F1
#
_entry.id   AF-A0A7S1GAN7-F1
#
_cell.length_a   1.000
_cell.length_b   1.000
_cell.length_c   1.000
_cell.angle_alpha   90.00
_cell.angle_beta   90.00
_cell.angle_gamma   90.00
#
_symmetry.space_group_name_H-M   'P 1'
#
loop_
_entity.id
_entity.type
_entity.pdbx_description
1 polymer ?
#
loop_
_entity_poly.entity_id
_entity_poly.type
_entity_poly.pdbx_seq_one_letter_code
_entity_poly.pdbx_strand_id
1 'polypeptide(L)'
;MGGVDSRFERTSGGKLTRIDEDFIDEYTRWSLDNVRGAIARWRATRQAGAHHAPGPPLAINRRQFFEIFTDYGVIANGAFLCLPIRHFDLFAAPVPEAASAVARREKLARLRGGPRGPAKPTTTEVVAVHEVLYILIVFCNGAFEDKMDLAFEMYDVHGNGHLGFADMVMLLQSVLVASCKVGITDRVPTEAELEKLSATAFSSADANSDERVVAHEFLDWARRSVASQSVIEKFREVRVDAAEEAAKQKATRRTREAETERNYNDLESEAIARYALAQRRGGGGDGA
;
A
#
# COMPACT_ATOMS: atom_id res chain seq x y z
N MET A 1 16.59 -11.03 -28.92
CA MET A 1 16.20 -9.81 -28.18
C MET A 1 14.74 -9.97 -27.80
N GLY A 2 14.49 -10.71 -26.71
CA GLY A 2 13.15 -10.94 -26.20
C GLY A 2 12.78 -9.80 -25.27
N GLY A 3 11.67 -9.12 -25.56
CA GLY A 3 11.06 -8.17 -24.64
C GLY A 3 10.62 -8.93 -23.39
N VAL A 4 11.11 -8.49 -22.24
CA VAL A 4 10.66 -9.00 -20.94
C VAL A 4 9.32 -8.33 -20.68
N ASP A 5 8.24 -9.09 -20.91
CA ASP A 5 6.89 -8.72 -20.54
C ASP A 5 6.83 -8.67 -19.00
N SER A 6 6.96 -7.48 -18.42
CA SER A 6 6.93 -7.21 -16.96
C SER A 6 5.50 -7.29 -16.41
N ARG A 7 4.69 -8.19 -16.95
CA ARG A 7 3.29 -8.37 -16.58
C ARG A 7 3.15 -9.55 -15.62
N PHE A 8 3.08 -9.22 -14.33
CA PHE A 8 2.46 -10.01 -13.27
C PHE A 8 3.06 -11.40 -12.99
N GLU A 9 3.94 -11.49 -12.00
CA GLU A 9 4.16 -12.76 -11.29
C GLU A 9 3.06 -12.98 -10.24
N ARG A 10 1.87 -13.38 -10.72
CA ARG A 10 0.94 -14.14 -9.87
C ARG A 10 1.47 -15.56 -9.75
N THR A 11 2.05 -15.91 -8.61
CA THR A 11 2.36 -17.32 -8.32
C THR A 11 1.06 -18.14 -8.28
N SER A 12 1.14 -19.43 -8.61
CA SER A 12 0.03 -20.39 -8.80
C SER A 12 -0.88 -20.66 -7.59
N GLY A 13 -0.95 -19.74 -6.62
CA GLY A 13 -1.85 -19.75 -5.46
C GLY A 13 -2.49 -18.38 -5.15
N GLY A 14 -2.41 -17.39 -6.04
CA GLY A 14 -3.21 -16.15 -5.97
C GLY A 14 -2.83 -15.13 -4.89
N LYS A 15 -1.74 -15.32 -4.13
CA LYS A 15 -1.31 -14.38 -3.09
C LYS A 15 -0.45 -13.26 -3.69
N LEU A 16 -0.81 -12.01 -3.42
CA LEU A 16 -0.07 -10.82 -3.86
C LEU A 16 1.26 -10.77 -3.09
N THR A 17 2.38 -10.63 -3.79
CA THR A 17 3.72 -10.65 -3.18
C THR A 17 4.44 -9.32 -3.25
N ARG A 18 4.06 -8.44 -4.19
CA ARG A 18 4.70 -7.15 -4.44
C ARG A 18 3.67 -6.02 -4.57
N ILE A 19 4.15 -4.80 -4.30
CA ILE A 19 3.44 -3.54 -4.52
C ILE A 19 3.52 -3.22 -6.02
N ASP A 20 2.36 -3.02 -6.63
CA ASP A 20 2.22 -2.59 -8.02
C ASP A 20 1.74 -1.12 -8.10
N GLU A 21 1.56 -0.64 -9.33
CA GLU A 21 1.12 0.73 -9.62
C GLU A 21 -0.25 1.06 -9.00
N ASP A 22 -1.23 0.16 -9.13
CA ASP A 22 -2.56 0.29 -8.52
C ASP A 22 -2.50 0.35 -6.99
N PHE A 23 -1.47 -0.20 -6.38
CA PHE A 23 -1.23 -0.17 -4.94
C PHE A 23 -0.65 1.17 -4.50
N ILE A 24 0.26 1.72 -5.30
CA ILE A 24 0.89 3.02 -5.09
C ILE A 24 -0.12 4.15 -5.21
N ASP A 25 -0.97 4.12 -6.24
CA ASP A 25 -1.98 5.14 -6.46
C ASP A 25 -2.92 5.28 -5.26
N GLU A 26 -3.29 4.17 -4.61
CA GLU A 26 -4.12 4.20 -3.41
C GLU A 26 -3.44 4.91 -2.25
N TYR A 27 -2.14 4.69 -2.05
CA TYR A 27 -1.38 5.38 -1.00
C TYR A 27 -1.25 6.88 -1.27
N THR A 28 -1.08 7.29 -2.53
CA THR A 28 -0.96 8.72 -2.87
C THR A 28 -2.24 9.52 -2.62
N ARG A 29 -3.40 8.86 -2.51
CA ARG A 29 -4.67 9.50 -2.14
C ARG A 29 -4.70 10.01 -0.70
N TRP A 30 -3.81 9.52 0.16
CA TRP A 30 -3.73 9.91 1.55
C TRP A 30 -2.88 11.17 1.70
N SER A 31 -3.39 12.19 2.40
CA SER A 31 -2.56 13.27 2.93
C SER A 31 -1.95 12.84 4.26
N LEU A 32 -0.90 13.54 4.71
CA LEU A 32 -0.32 13.33 6.04
C LEU A 32 -1.36 13.40 7.17
N ASP A 33 -2.33 14.31 7.09
CA ASP A 33 -3.40 14.43 8.09
C ASP A 33 -4.30 13.18 8.13
N ASN A 34 -4.59 12.61 6.96
CA ASN A 34 -5.37 11.37 6.89
C ASN A 34 -4.57 10.19 7.49
N VAL A 35 -3.26 10.15 7.27
CA VAL A 35 -2.38 9.14 7.87
C VAL A 35 -2.31 9.30 9.39
N ARG A 36 -2.20 10.53 9.91
CA ARG A 36 -2.34 10.82 11.36
C ARG A 36 -3.67 10.30 11.91
N GLY A 37 -4.77 10.48 11.18
CA GLY A 37 -6.08 9.93 11.51
C GLY A 37 -6.08 8.40 11.62
N ALA A 38 -5.42 7.70 10.69
CA ALA A 38 -5.25 6.24 10.76
C ALA A 38 -4.42 5.80 11.98
N ILE A 39 -3.32 6.50 12.28
CA ILE A 39 -2.49 6.24 13.47
C ILE A 39 -3.32 6.43 14.75
N ALA A 40 -4.12 7.50 14.82
CA ALA A 40 -5.00 7.75 15.96
C ALA A 40 -6.05 6.65 16.14
N ARG A 41 -6.69 6.19 15.06
CA ARG A 41 -7.63 5.05 15.09
C ARG A 41 -6.94 3.78 15.57
N TRP A 42 -5.74 3.50 15.07
CA TRP A 42 -4.95 2.35 15.55
C TRP A 42 -4.64 2.46 17.05
N ARG A 43 -4.13 3.60 17.52
CA ARG A 43 -3.86 3.83 18.95
C ARG A 43 -5.13 3.64 19.80
N ALA A 44 -6.29 4.09 19.32
CA ALA A 44 -7.57 3.89 20.00
C ALA A 44 -7.99 2.41 20.09
N THR A 45 -7.76 1.62 19.02
CA THR A 45 -8.04 0.16 19.05
C THR A 45 -7.19 -0.57 20.09
N ARG A 46 -5.96 -0.12 20.36
CA ARG A 46 -5.10 -0.67 21.42
C ARG A 46 -5.64 -0.37 22.82
N GLN A 47 -6.15 0.84 23.05
CA GLN A 47 -6.70 1.26 24.34
C GLN A 47 -8.02 0.54 24.66
N ALA A 48 -8.89 0.34 23.66
CA ALA A 48 -10.15 -0.40 23.82
C ALA A 48 -9.94 -1.92 24.00
N GLY A 49 -8.84 -2.47 23.50
CA GLY A 49 -8.51 -3.90 23.50
C GLY A 49 -7.80 -4.43 24.75
N ALA A 50 -7.49 -3.59 25.74
CA ALA A 50 -6.73 -3.96 26.94
C ALA A 50 -7.38 -5.06 27.82
N HIS A 51 -8.58 -5.54 27.48
CA HIS A 51 -9.29 -6.61 28.20
C HIS A 51 -9.40 -7.96 27.48
N HIS A 52 -8.97 -8.15 26.22
CA HIS A 52 -9.04 -9.49 25.59
C HIS A 52 -7.98 -9.78 24.50
N ALA A 53 -7.25 -10.87 24.74
CA ALA A 53 -6.35 -11.66 23.87
C ALA A 53 -4.84 -11.30 23.84
N PRO A 54 -3.94 -12.30 24.07
CA PRO A 54 -2.49 -12.15 23.98
C PRO A 54 -2.05 -12.39 22.52
N GLY A 55 -2.23 -11.40 21.66
CA GLY A 55 -1.47 -11.28 20.41
C GLY A 55 -0.32 -10.30 20.62
N PRO A 56 0.77 -10.35 19.82
CA PRO A 56 1.77 -9.30 19.88
C PRO A 56 1.07 -7.95 19.62
N PRO A 57 1.39 -6.90 20.39
CA PRO A 57 0.60 -5.66 20.53
C PRO A 57 0.40 -4.83 19.24
N LEU A 58 0.87 -5.34 18.10
CA LEU A 58 0.99 -4.68 16.80
C LEU A 58 0.32 -5.47 15.66
N ALA A 59 -0.20 -6.67 15.94
CA ALA A 59 -0.85 -7.51 14.93
C ALA A 59 -2.36 -7.25 14.88
N ILE A 60 -2.88 -6.97 13.68
CA ILE A 60 -4.29 -6.68 13.44
C ILE A 60 -4.92 -7.71 12.50
N ASN A 61 -6.18 -8.04 12.75
CA ASN A 61 -6.97 -8.89 11.85
C ASN A 61 -7.61 -8.06 10.73
N ARG A 62 -8.25 -8.75 9.77
CA ARG A 62 -8.88 -8.13 8.58
C ARG A 62 -9.92 -7.05 8.93
N ARG A 63 -10.69 -7.25 10.00
CA ARG A 63 -11.69 -6.27 10.46
C ARG A 63 -11.02 -5.02 11.03
N GLN A 64 -10.04 -5.20 11.91
CA GLN A 64 -9.27 -4.10 12.50
C GLN A 64 -8.53 -3.30 11.43
N PHE A 65 -7.98 -3.98 10.41
CA PHE A 65 -7.39 -3.32 9.25
C PHE A 65 -8.37 -2.36 8.58
N PHE A 66 -9.58 -2.84 8.29
CA PHE A 66 -10.61 -2.00 7.68
C PHE A 66 -11.00 -0.82 8.57
N GLU A 67 -11.17 -1.03 9.88
CA GLU A 67 -11.50 0.05 10.84
C GLU A 67 -10.40 1.11 10.95
N ILE A 68 -9.12 0.72 10.91
CA ILE A 68 -7.97 1.62 11.02
C ILE A 68 -7.78 2.41 9.72
N PHE A 69 -7.85 1.73 8.57
CA PHE A 69 -7.51 2.29 7.28
C PHE A 69 -8.73 2.74 6.46
N THR A 70 -9.87 2.98 7.11
CA THR A 70 -11.05 3.60 6.49
C THR A 70 -11.41 4.88 7.24
N ASP A 71 -11.55 5.97 6.49
CA ASP A 71 -12.03 7.25 6.98
C ASP A 71 -13.36 7.61 6.29
N TYR A 72 -14.45 7.56 7.07
CA TYR A 72 -15.78 7.89 6.58
C TYR A 72 -16.04 9.40 6.51
N GLY A 73 -15.19 10.22 7.13
CA GLY A 73 -15.28 11.68 7.08
C GLY A 73 -14.64 12.28 5.84
N VAL A 74 -13.81 11.52 5.13
CA VAL A 74 -13.02 11.99 3.99
C VAL A 74 -13.47 11.29 2.71
N ILE A 75 -13.86 12.08 1.71
CA ILE A 75 -14.19 11.58 0.36
C ILE A 75 -13.04 11.93 -0.58
N ALA A 76 -12.45 10.92 -1.21
CA ALA A 76 -11.41 11.06 -2.23
C ALA A 76 -11.85 10.33 -3.51
N ASN A 77 -11.89 11.03 -4.65
CA ASN A 77 -12.31 10.48 -5.94
C ASN A 77 -13.72 9.82 -5.92
N GLY A 78 -14.66 10.41 -5.18
CA GLY A 78 -16.05 9.94 -5.14
C GLY A 78 -16.31 8.73 -4.23
N ALA A 79 -15.30 8.27 -3.48
CA ALA A 79 -15.44 7.21 -2.48
C ALA A 79 -14.82 7.63 -1.14
N PHE A 80 -15.22 6.98 -0.04
CA PHE A 80 -14.55 7.14 1.24
C PHE A 80 -13.07 6.79 1.12
N LEU A 81 -12.22 7.52 1.83
CA LEU A 81 -10.80 7.22 1.86
C LEU A 81 -10.59 5.88 2.59
N CYS A 82 -10.10 4.88 1.87
CA CYS A 82 -9.95 3.52 2.38
C CYS A 82 -8.74 2.85 1.73
N LEU A 83 -7.96 2.10 2.51
CA LEU A 83 -7.05 1.11 1.92
C LEU A 83 -7.83 -0.16 1.54
N PRO A 84 -7.82 -0.57 0.26
CA PRO A 84 -8.54 -1.76 -0.18
C PRO A 84 -8.06 -3.02 0.54
N ILE A 85 -8.95 -3.99 0.75
CA ILE A 85 -8.63 -5.20 1.53
C ILE A 85 -7.52 -6.05 0.92
N ARG A 86 -7.24 -5.92 -0.39
CA ARG A 86 -6.07 -6.55 -1.05
C ARG A 86 -4.75 -6.14 -0.40
N HIS A 87 -4.70 -4.97 0.24
CA HIS A 87 -3.54 -4.52 1.00
C HIS A 87 -3.33 -5.37 2.24
N PHE A 88 -4.39 -5.79 2.93
CA PHE A 88 -4.27 -6.75 4.02
C PHE A 88 -3.61 -8.05 3.54
N ASP A 89 -4.06 -8.58 2.40
CA ASP A 89 -3.56 -9.86 1.86
C ASP A 89 -2.06 -9.81 1.52
N LEU A 90 -1.55 -8.62 1.14
CA LEU A 90 -0.13 -8.40 0.86
C LEU A 90 0.75 -8.58 2.11
N PHE A 91 0.28 -8.12 3.27
CA PHE A 91 1.03 -8.19 4.54
C PHE A 91 0.61 -9.37 5.41
N ALA A 92 -0.45 -10.08 5.04
CA ALA A 92 -1.05 -11.14 5.85
C ALA A 92 -0.08 -12.30 6.07
N ALA A 93 0.34 -12.48 7.32
CA ALA A 93 1.08 -13.63 7.80
C ALA A 93 0.12 -14.59 8.54
N PRO A 94 0.26 -15.92 8.35
CA PRO A 94 -0.51 -16.88 9.12
C PRO A 94 -0.11 -16.82 10.60
N VAL A 95 -1.09 -16.76 11.51
CA VAL A 95 -0.81 -16.89 12.94
C VAL A 95 -0.35 -18.33 13.21
N PRO A 96 0.82 -18.54 13.85
CA PRO A 96 1.27 -19.88 14.23
C PRO A 96 0.19 -20.61 15.03
N GLU A 97 -0.09 -21.86 14.67
CA GLU A 97 -1.22 -22.64 15.20
C GLU A 97 -1.26 -22.65 16.74
N ALA A 98 -0.10 -22.68 17.40
CA ALA A 98 0.06 -22.61 18.86
C ALA A 98 -0.54 -21.35 19.53
N ALA A 99 -0.62 -20.23 18.81
CA ALA A 99 -1.21 -18.98 19.28
C ALA A 99 -2.70 -18.83 18.90
N SER A 100 -3.22 -19.71 18.03
CA SER A 100 -4.58 -19.60 17.51
C SER A 100 -5.66 -19.97 18.55
N ALA A 101 -6.81 -19.32 18.47
CA ALA A 101 -7.99 -19.71 19.24
C ALA A 101 -8.48 -21.13 18.89
N VAL A 102 -8.12 -21.64 17.71
CA VAL A 102 -8.39 -23.01 17.25
C VAL A 102 -7.62 -24.02 18.10
N ALA A 103 -6.31 -23.83 18.30
CA ALA A 103 -5.53 -24.69 19.18
C ALA A 103 -6.02 -24.66 20.64
N ARG A 104 -6.46 -23.48 21.13
CA ARG A 104 -7.11 -23.36 22.46
C ARG A 104 -8.42 -24.15 22.51
N ARG A 105 -9.25 -24.05 21.47
CA ARG A 105 -10.54 -24.74 21.37
C ARG A 105 -10.38 -26.24 21.22
N GLU A 106 -9.38 -26.70 20.48
CA GLU A 106 -9.00 -28.11 20.39
C GLU A 106 -8.46 -28.63 21.73
N LYS A 107 -7.60 -27.87 22.41
CA LYS A 107 -7.14 -28.21 23.76
C LYS A 107 -8.32 -28.32 24.74
N LEU A 108 -9.27 -27.38 24.68
CA LEU A 108 -10.50 -27.43 25.47
C LEU A 108 -11.44 -28.59 25.08
N ALA A 109 -11.51 -28.94 23.79
CA ALA A 109 -12.34 -30.02 23.28
C ALA A 109 -11.76 -31.41 23.63
N ARG A 110 -10.42 -31.55 23.62
CA ARG A 110 -9.70 -32.74 24.11
C ARG A 110 -9.95 -32.96 25.61
N LEU A 111 -10.06 -31.88 26.39
CA LEU A 111 -10.46 -31.94 27.80
C LEU A 111 -11.94 -32.31 28.03
N ARG A 112 -12.79 -32.21 27.00
CA ARG A 112 -14.25 -32.46 27.08
C ARG A 112 -14.72 -33.73 26.35
N GLY A 113 -13.82 -34.57 25.86
CA GLY A 113 -14.12 -35.95 25.44
C GLY A 113 -15.12 -36.14 24.28
N GLY A 114 -15.35 -35.12 23.44
CA GLY A 114 -16.33 -35.21 22.35
C GLY A 114 -15.71 -35.62 21.00
N PRO A 115 -16.34 -36.50 20.20
CA PRO A 115 -15.88 -36.81 18.85
C PRO A 115 -16.27 -35.69 17.89
N ARG A 116 -15.31 -35.17 17.11
CA ARG A 116 -15.61 -34.34 15.95
C ARG A 116 -14.59 -34.61 14.84
N GLY A 117 -15.12 -34.78 13.62
CA GLY A 117 -14.32 -34.94 12.40
C GLY A 117 -13.40 -33.74 12.14
N PRO A 118 -12.44 -33.87 11.20
CA PRO A 118 -11.37 -32.89 11.02
C PRO A 118 -11.96 -31.50 10.72
N ALA A 119 -11.79 -30.57 11.65
CA ALA A 119 -12.09 -29.16 11.40
C ALA A 119 -11.11 -28.68 10.33
N LYS A 120 -11.60 -28.03 9.26
CA LYS A 120 -10.71 -27.31 8.34
C LYS A 120 -9.90 -26.30 9.16
N PRO A 121 -8.56 -26.30 9.10
CA PRO A 121 -7.75 -25.30 9.79
C PRO A 121 -8.14 -23.92 9.25
N THR A 122 -8.78 -23.14 10.09
CA THR A 122 -9.07 -21.72 9.83
C THR A 122 -7.84 -20.96 10.28
N THR A 123 -6.84 -20.89 9.40
CA THR A 123 -5.66 -20.07 9.62
C THR A 123 -6.12 -18.62 9.75
N THR A 124 -6.03 -18.07 10.97
CA THR A 124 -6.29 -16.65 11.18
C THR A 124 -5.07 -15.91 10.67
N GLU A 125 -5.25 -15.07 9.65
CA GLU A 125 -4.19 -14.20 9.16
C GLU A 125 -4.18 -12.89 9.97
N VAL A 126 -2.98 -12.37 10.22
CA VAL A 126 -2.77 -11.08 10.86
C VAL A 126 -1.74 -10.28 10.10
N VAL A 127 -1.79 -8.96 10.26
CA VAL A 127 -0.89 -8.00 9.65
C VAL A 127 -0.22 -7.19 10.75
N ALA A 128 1.09 -6.97 10.63
CA ALA A 128 1.80 -6.00 11.44
C ALA A 128 1.43 -4.58 10.98
N VAL A 129 0.69 -3.85 11.81
CA VAL A 129 0.14 -2.54 11.45
C VAL A 129 1.21 -1.48 11.14
N HIS A 130 2.36 -1.56 11.81
CA HIS A 130 3.50 -0.64 11.63
C HIS A 130 4.12 -0.78 10.24
N GLU A 131 4.13 -1.98 9.67
CA GLU A 131 4.65 -2.22 8.30
C GLU A 131 3.75 -1.52 7.27
N VAL A 132 2.43 -1.63 7.43
CA VAL A 132 1.45 -0.96 6.56
C VAL A 132 1.52 0.55 6.72
N LEU A 133 1.55 1.04 7.98
CA LEU A 133 1.60 2.47 8.26
C LEU A 133 2.90 3.10 7.76
N TYR A 134 4.05 2.43 7.89
CA TYR A 134 5.32 2.95 7.38
C TYR A 134 5.28 3.14 5.87
N ILE A 135 4.79 2.13 5.14
CA ILE A 135 4.64 2.24 3.68
C ILE A 135 3.62 3.33 3.35
N LEU A 136 2.48 3.39 4.04
CA LEU A 136 1.52 4.48 3.85
C LEU A 136 2.16 5.86 4.08
N ILE A 137 2.97 6.06 5.13
CA ILE A 137 3.68 7.32 5.41
C ILE A 137 4.64 7.66 4.28
N VAL A 138 5.47 6.72 3.83
CA VAL A 138 6.46 6.96 2.78
C VAL A 138 5.77 7.32 1.45
N PHE A 139 4.64 6.67 1.15
CA PHE A 139 3.95 6.75 -0.14
C PHE A 139 2.80 7.77 -0.17
N CYS A 140 2.39 8.33 0.97
CA CYS A 140 1.34 9.36 1.03
C CYS A 140 1.80 10.69 0.38
N ASN A 141 0.86 11.62 0.22
CA ASN A 141 1.16 12.97 -0.26
C ASN A 141 1.66 13.87 0.89
N GLY A 142 2.90 14.37 0.76
CA GLY A 142 3.55 15.21 1.77
C GLY A 142 5.04 15.41 1.48
N ALA A 143 5.65 16.41 2.13
CA ALA A 143 7.10 16.61 2.06
C ALA A 143 7.84 15.47 2.77
N PHE A 144 9.10 15.26 2.39
CA PHE A 144 9.91 14.18 2.99
C PHE A 144 10.09 14.39 4.49
N GLU A 145 10.36 15.62 4.90
CA GLU A 145 10.55 16.05 6.29
C GLU A 145 9.33 15.73 7.13
N ASP A 146 8.15 16.20 6.71
CA ASP A 146 6.89 15.97 7.44
C ASP A 146 6.54 14.47 7.55
N LYS A 147 6.90 13.68 6.53
CA LYS A 147 6.73 12.22 6.55
C LYS A 147 7.66 11.56 7.56
N MET A 148 8.91 11.98 7.63
CA MET A 148 9.87 11.45 8.60
C MET A 148 9.49 11.87 10.02
N ASP A 149 9.01 13.10 10.23
CA ASP A 149 8.49 13.54 11.53
C ASP A 149 7.30 12.67 11.97
N LEU A 150 6.38 12.36 11.04
CA LEU A 150 5.26 11.47 11.33
C LEU A 150 5.71 10.02 11.59
N ALA A 151 6.72 9.53 10.86
CA ALA A 151 7.30 8.21 11.10
C ALA A 151 7.95 8.14 12.48
N PHE A 152 8.71 9.17 12.87
CA PHE A 152 9.32 9.30 14.20
C PHE A 152 8.25 9.24 15.29
N GLU A 153 7.20 10.06 15.19
CA GLU A 153 6.10 10.06 16.17
C GLU A 153 5.37 8.70 16.25
N MET A 154 5.28 8.00 15.12
CA MET A 154 4.64 6.68 15.08
C MET A 154 5.46 5.63 15.85
N TYR A 155 6.79 5.65 15.72
CA TYR A 155 7.69 4.69 16.36
C TYR A 155 8.10 5.06 17.77
N ASP A 156 8.02 6.33 18.19
CA ASP A 156 8.12 6.72 19.60
C ASP A 156 6.85 6.28 20.35
N VAL A 157 6.73 4.95 20.55
CA VAL A 157 5.57 4.33 21.20
C VAL A 157 5.44 4.78 22.65
N HIS A 158 6.57 5.12 23.27
CA HIS A 158 6.64 5.57 24.66
C HIS A 158 6.31 7.06 24.84
N GLY A 159 6.34 7.85 23.76
CA GLY A 159 6.09 9.28 23.78
C GLY A 159 7.12 10.05 24.61
N ASN A 160 8.33 9.52 24.70
CA ASN A 160 9.41 10.08 25.52
C ASN A 160 10.32 11.03 24.71
N GLY A 161 9.97 11.30 23.44
CA GLY A 161 10.65 12.22 22.55
C GLY A 161 11.91 11.66 21.90
N HIS A 162 12.16 10.36 22.00
CA HIS A 162 13.31 9.69 21.38
C HIS A 162 13.00 8.23 21.01
N LEU A 163 13.72 7.70 20.03
CA LEU A 163 13.67 6.28 19.68
C LEU A 163 14.77 5.55 20.42
N GLY A 164 14.39 4.55 21.20
CA GLY A 164 15.33 3.59 21.77
C GLY A 164 15.69 2.49 20.77
N PHE A 165 16.56 1.57 21.20
CA PHE A 165 16.98 0.44 20.37
C PHE A 165 15.79 -0.42 19.90
N ALA A 166 14.83 -0.70 20.78
CA ALA A 166 13.63 -1.49 20.45
C ALA A 166 12.75 -0.81 19.38
N ASP A 167 12.61 0.52 19.45
CA ASP A 167 11.84 1.29 18.47
C ASP A 167 12.52 1.26 17.10
N MET A 168 13.86 1.36 17.09
CA MET A 168 14.66 1.24 15.88
C MET A 168 14.60 -0.17 15.27
N VAL A 169 14.53 -1.23 16.07
CA VAL A 169 14.30 -2.60 15.55
C VAL A 169 12.95 -2.70 14.83
N MET A 170 11.88 -2.17 15.44
CA MET A 170 10.54 -2.16 14.82
C MET A 170 10.52 -1.34 13.53
N LEU A 171 11.17 -0.18 13.52
CA LEU A 171 11.32 0.63 12.32
C LEU A 171 12.06 -0.12 11.22
N LEU A 172 13.23 -0.69 11.53
CA LEU A 172 14.04 -1.40 10.54
C LEU A 172 13.31 -2.62 9.99
N GLN A 173 12.53 -3.32 10.81
CA GLN A 173 11.66 -4.39 10.34
C GLN A 173 10.70 -3.87 9.26
N SER A 174 9.99 -2.76 9.51
CA SER A 174 9.10 -2.16 8.51
C SER A 174 9.82 -1.71 7.24
N VAL A 175 11.00 -1.11 7.35
CA VAL A 175 11.81 -0.68 6.19
C VAL A 175 12.22 -1.88 5.33
N LEU A 176 12.62 -2.98 5.95
CA LEU A 176 13.08 -4.18 5.27
C LEU A 176 11.91 -4.96 4.64
N VAL A 177 10.77 -5.02 5.34
CA VAL A 177 9.53 -5.57 4.77
C VAL A 177 9.08 -4.72 3.59
N ALA A 178 9.07 -3.38 3.73
CA ALA A 178 8.76 -2.48 2.64
C ALA A 178 9.68 -2.71 1.44
N SER A 179 11.00 -2.76 1.66
CA SER A 179 12.01 -3.07 0.63
C SER A 179 11.69 -4.35 -0.13
N CYS A 180 11.27 -5.40 0.58
CA CYS A 180 10.91 -6.67 -0.05
C CYS A 180 9.62 -6.53 -0.87
N LYS A 181 8.61 -5.84 -0.33
CA LYS A 181 7.32 -5.64 -1.00
C LYS A 181 7.41 -4.75 -2.23
N VAL A 182 8.32 -3.77 -2.26
CA VAL A 182 8.57 -2.93 -3.44
C VAL A 182 9.58 -3.54 -4.43
N GLY A 183 10.11 -4.73 -4.13
CA GLY A 183 11.02 -5.46 -5.00
C GLY A 183 12.47 -4.95 -5.02
N ILE A 184 12.91 -4.23 -3.98
CA ILE A 184 14.32 -3.87 -3.78
C ILE A 184 15.13 -5.07 -3.28
N THR A 185 14.53 -5.88 -2.40
CA THR A 185 15.13 -7.10 -1.88
C THR A 185 14.23 -8.31 -2.14
N ASP A 186 14.82 -9.48 -2.32
CA ASP A 186 14.06 -10.70 -2.62
C ASP A 186 13.52 -11.39 -1.36
N ARG A 187 14.04 -11.03 -0.19
CA ARG A 187 13.62 -11.61 1.09
C ARG A 187 13.65 -10.60 2.22
N VAL A 188 12.82 -10.86 3.22
CA VAL A 188 12.93 -10.23 4.54
C VAL A 188 14.08 -10.90 5.31
N PRO A 189 14.96 -10.14 5.99
CA PRO A 189 16.02 -10.71 6.81
C PRO A 189 15.50 -11.59 7.96
N THR A 190 16.33 -12.52 8.41
CA THR A 190 16.10 -13.31 9.62
C THR A 190 16.18 -12.43 10.87
N GLU A 191 15.65 -12.88 12.01
CA GLU A 191 15.67 -12.12 13.27
C GLU A 191 17.10 -11.74 13.70
N ALA A 192 18.06 -12.65 13.58
CA ALA A 192 19.47 -12.38 13.89
C ALA A 192 20.13 -11.38 12.91
N GLU A 193 19.70 -11.35 11.64
CA GLU A 193 20.15 -10.34 10.69
C GLU A 193 19.51 -8.98 10.98
N LEU A 194 18.21 -8.96 11.31
CA LEU A 194 17.48 -7.76 11.70
C LEU A 194 18.12 -7.11 12.93
N GLU A 195 18.49 -7.88 13.95
CA GLU A 195 19.15 -7.37 15.16
C GLU A 195 20.49 -6.69 14.82
N LYS A 196 21.33 -7.32 13.99
CA LYS A 196 22.61 -6.76 13.55
C LYS A 196 22.44 -5.49 12.72
N LEU A 197 21.48 -5.49 11.80
CA LEU A 197 21.15 -4.33 10.97
C LEU A 197 20.62 -3.18 11.82
N SER A 198 19.79 -3.49 12.82
CA SER A 198 19.22 -2.52 13.76
C SER A 198 20.31 -1.93 14.65
N ALA A 199 21.26 -2.73 15.14
CA ALA A 199 22.40 -2.22 15.91
C ALA A 199 23.27 -1.26 15.08
N THR A 200 23.54 -1.62 13.82
CA THR A 200 24.28 -0.75 12.90
C THR A 200 23.52 0.55 12.61
N ALA A 201 22.20 0.45 12.36
CA ALA A 201 21.35 1.60 12.10
C ALA A 201 21.24 2.52 13.31
N PHE A 202 21.04 1.94 14.51
CA PHE A 202 20.94 2.65 15.77
C PHE A 202 22.22 3.44 16.06
N SER A 203 23.38 2.78 16.03
CA SER A 203 24.67 3.43 16.25
C SER A 203 25.01 4.49 15.20
N SER A 204 24.49 4.36 13.98
CA SER A 204 24.67 5.39 12.94
C SER A 204 23.70 6.56 13.07
N ALA A 205 22.56 6.36 13.72
CA ALA A 205 21.54 7.38 13.94
C ALA A 205 21.83 8.19 15.21
N ASP A 206 22.22 7.50 16.29
CA ASP A 206 22.62 8.06 17.58
C ASP A 206 23.99 8.76 17.45
N ALA A 207 23.97 10.03 17.04
CA ALA A 207 25.17 10.76 16.67
C ALA A 207 25.99 11.21 17.88
N ASN A 208 25.32 11.42 19.02
CA ASN A 208 25.95 11.82 20.28
C ASN A 208 26.25 10.62 21.22
N SER A 209 25.80 9.40 20.86
CA SER A 209 25.98 8.17 21.63
C SER A 209 25.34 8.22 23.03
N ASP A 210 24.18 8.86 23.17
CA ASP A 210 23.42 8.95 24.42
C ASP A 210 22.37 7.83 24.58
N GLU A 211 22.38 6.85 23.68
CA GLU A 211 21.41 5.75 23.57
C GLU A 211 19.99 6.21 23.23
N ARG A 212 19.83 7.41 22.64
CA ARG A 212 18.54 7.99 22.28
C ARG A 212 18.61 8.69 20.94
N VAL A 213 17.88 8.18 19.95
CA VAL A 213 17.78 8.86 18.66
C VAL A 213 16.65 9.89 18.74
N VAL A 214 16.97 11.19 18.75
CA VAL A 214 15.96 12.26 18.72
C VAL A 214 15.54 12.62 17.28
N ALA A 215 14.47 13.41 17.12
CA ALA A 215 13.85 13.66 15.81
C ALA A 215 14.81 14.19 14.73
N HIS A 216 15.72 15.11 15.08
CA HIS A 216 16.67 15.66 14.11
C HIS A 216 17.73 14.64 13.68
N GLU A 217 18.23 13.82 14.61
CA GLU A 217 19.16 12.72 14.33
C GLU A 217 18.50 11.66 13.45
N PHE A 218 17.24 11.32 13.75
CA PHE A 218 16.43 10.42 12.95
C PHE A 218 16.27 10.94 11.52
N LEU A 219 15.93 12.22 11.34
CA LEU A 219 15.78 12.84 10.03
C LEU A 219 17.09 12.81 9.24
N ASP A 220 18.20 13.19 9.86
CA ASP A 220 19.52 13.19 9.24
C ASP A 220 20.00 11.78 8.88
N TRP A 221 19.70 10.80 9.73
CA TRP A 221 19.92 9.39 9.44
C TRP A 221 19.06 8.91 8.27
N ALA A 222 17.76 9.22 8.26
CA ALA A 222 16.84 8.79 7.20
C ALA A 222 17.22 9.35 5.82
N ARG A 223 17.80 10.55 5.75
CA ARG A 223 18.36 11.11 4.51
C ARG A 223 19.56 10.34 3.97
N ARG A 224 20.40 9.81 4.86
CA ARG A 224 21.65 9.11 4.51
C ARG A 224 21.46 7.60 4.39
N SER A 225 20.42 7.05 5.03
CA SER A 225 20.16 5.62 5.09
C SER A 225 19.77 5.07 3.73
N VAL A 226 20.63 4.23 3.16
CA VAL A 226 20.41 3.58 1.85
C VAL A 226 19.10 2.80 1.86
N ALA A 227 18.79 2.07 2.94
CA ALA A 227 17.57 1.25 3.00
C ALA A 227 16.29 2.12 2.91
N SER A 228 16.24 3.22 3.66
CA SER A 228 15.09 4.15 3.61
C SER A 228 15.03 4.88 2.27
N GLN A 229 16.17 5.33 1.75
CA GLN A 229 16.25 6.03 0.46
C GLN A 229 15.89 5.11 -0.71
N SER A 230 16.30 3.84 -0.71
CA SER A 230 15.96 2.90 -1.78
C SER A 230 14.46 2.69 -1.87
N VAL A 231 13.74 2.56 -0.74
CA VAL A 231 12.26 2.44 -0.74
C VAL A 231 11.61 3.69 -1.32
N ILE A 232 12.10 4.87 -0.93
CA ILE A 232 11.58 6.17 -1.41
C ILE A 232 11.89 6.39 -2.89
N GLU A 233 13.08 6.01 -3.36
CA GLU A 233 13.48 6.19 -4.75
C GLU A 233 12.75 5.21 -5.66
N LYS A 234 12.61 3.95 -5.24
CA LYS A 234 11.79 2.97 -5.96
C LYS A 234 10.36 3.46 -6.14
N PHE A 235 9.81 4.15 -5.14
CA PHE A 235 8.51 4.78 -5.26
C PHE A 235 8.48 5.91 -6.29
N ARG A 236 9.50 6.77 -6.32
CA ARG A 236 9.60 7.84 -7.33
C ARG A 236 9.68 7.26 -8.74
N GLU A 237 10.49 6.22 -8.94
CA GLU A 237 10.59 5.51 -10.22
C GLU A 237 9.22 4.98 -10.68
N VAL A 238 8.54 4.20 -9.83
CA VAL A 238 7.25 3.62 -10.20
C VAL A 238 6.21 4.69 -10.52
N ARG A 239 6.25 5.84 -9.82
CA ARG A 239 5.35 6.97 -10.13
C ARG A 239 5.64 7.66 -11.46
N VAL A 240 6.92 7.77 -11.85
CA VAL A 240 7.30 8.35 -13.13
C VAL A 240 6.86 7.42 -14.26
N ASP A 241 7.13 6.13 -14.13
CA ASP A 241 6.73 5.11 -15.10
C ASP A 241 5.20 5.07 -15.27
N ALA A 242 4.47 5.07 -14.15
CA ALA A 242 3.01 5.12 -14.10
C ALA A 242 2.43 6.36 -14.81
N ALA A 243 2.98 7.53 -14.51
CA ALA A 243 2.53 8.79 -15.10
C ALA A 243 2.82 8.83 -16.61
N GLU A 244 3.96 8.28 -17.05
CA GLU A 244 4.33 8.18 -18.46
C GLU A 244 3.38 7.24 -19.22
N GLU A 245 3.08 6.07 -18.66
CA GLU A 245 2.14 5.11 -19.26
C GLU A 245 0.71 5.65 -19.30
N ALA A 246 0.23 6.29 -18.23
CA ALA A 246 -1.07 6.96 -18.21
C ALA A 246 -1.14 8.08 -19.27
N ALA A 247 -0.05 8.85 -19.47
CA ALA A 247 0.04 9.87 -20.49
C ALA A 247 -0.01 9.27 -21.91
N LYS A 248 0.71 8.17 -22.17
CA LYS A 248 0.67 7.43 -23.45
C LYS A 248 -0.73 6.88 -23.74
N GLN A 249 -1.41 6.31 -22.75
CA GLN A 249 -2.78 5.81 -22.90
C GLN A 249 -3.76 6.94 -23.19
N LYS A 250 -3.65 8.07 -22.49
CA LYS A 250 -4.48 9.26 -22.73
C LYS A 250 -4.24 9.87 -24.11
N ALA A 251 -2.98 9.91 -24.57
CA ALA A 251 -2.64 10.35 -25.92
C ALA A 251 -3.24 9.42 -26.98
N THR A 252 -3.08 8.11 -26.81
CA THR A 252 -3.65 7.09 -27.71
C THR A 252 -5.18 7.20 -27.79
N ARG A 253 -5.84 7.41 -26.65
CA ARG A 253 -7.29 7.60 -26.59
C ARG A 253 -7.72 8.86 -27.34
N ARG A 254 -7.03 9.98 -27.14
CA ARG A 254 -7.31 11.24 -27.87
C ARG A 254 -7.15 11.08 -29.37
N THR A 255 -6.11 10.37 -29.83
CA THR A 255 -5.91 10.10 -31.26
C THR A 255 -7.06 9.28 -31.83
N ARG A 256 -7.51 8.22 -31.12
CA ARG A 256 -8.65 7.41 -31.53
C ARG A 256 -9.96 8.20 -31.56
N GLU A 257 -10.20 9.04 -30.56
CA GLU A 257 -11.39 9.91 -30.52
C GLU A 257 -11.39 10.89 -31.70
N ALA A 258 -10.24 11.53 -31.99
CA ALA A 258 -10.09 12.43 -33.14
C ALA A 258 -10.22 11.73 -34.50
N GLU A 259 -9.71 10.50 -34.65
CA GLU A 259 -9.91 9.68 -35.85
C GLU A 259 -11.38 9.31 -36.03
N THR A 260 -12.07 8.96 -34.95
CA THR A 260 -13.49 8.62 -34.99
C THR A 260 -14.33 9.84 -35.40
N GLU A 261 -14.02 11.01 -34.84
CA GLU A 261 -14.70 12.27 -35.15
C GLU A 261 -14.45 12.72 -36.60
N ARG A 262 -13.22 12.58 -37.11
CA ARG A 262 -12.92 12.82 -38.53
C ARG A 262 -13.71 11.89 -39.45
N ASN A 263 -13.73 10.59 -39.13
CA ASN A 263 -14.43 9.60 -39.95
C ASN A 263 -15.95 9.87 -39.96
N TYR A 264 -16.52 10.31 -38.84
CA TYR A 264 -17.92 10.73 -38.77
C TYR A 264 -18.20 11.96 -39.65
N ASN A 265 -17.35 12.99 -39.57
CA ASN A 265 -17.50 14.22 -40.36
C ASN A 265 -17.35 13.96 -41.88
N ASP A 266 -16.46 13.04 -42.27
CA ASP A 266 -16.29 12.64 -43.67
C ASP A 266 -17.55 11.90 -44.19
N LEU A 267 -18.09 10.96 -43.41
CA LEU A 267 -19.34 10.25 -43.75
C LEU A 267 -20.55 11.19 -43.85
N GLU A 268 -20.65 12.17 -42.95
CA GLU A 268 -21.70 13.18 -42.97
C GLU A 268 -21.57 14.06 -44.22
N SER A 269 -20.36 14.50 -44.55
CA SER A 269 -20.08 15.29 -45.75
C SER A 269 -20.43 14.55 -47.04
N GLU A 270 -20.09 13.26 -47.15
CA GLU A 270 -20.50 12.43 -48.29
C GLU A 270 -22.02 12.29 -48.40
N ALA A 271 -22.72 12.10 -47.28
CA ALA A 271 -24.17 11.97 -47.26
C ALA A 271 -24.85 13.26 -47.74
N ILE A 272 -24.38 14.42 -47.27
CA ILE A 272 -24.87 15.74 -47.69
C ILE A 272 -24.64 15.94 -49.19
N ALA A 273 -23.45 15.59 -49.71
CA ALA A 273 -23.12 15.73 -51.13
C ALA A 273 -24.01 14.83 -52.01
N ARG A 274 -24.27 13.59 -51.60
CA ARG A 274 -25.18 12.67 -52.30
C ARG A 274 -26.62 13.19 -52.32
N TYR A 275 -27.08 13.74 -51.20
CA TYR A 275 -28.42 14.34 -51.11
C TYR A 275 -28.57 15.56 -52.04
N ALA A 276 -27.57 16.45 -52.07
CA ALA A 276 -27.58 17.62 -52.95
C ALA A 276 -27.57 17.24 -54.46
N LEU A 277 -26.85 16.18 -54.83
CA LEU A 277 -26.86 15.65 -56.20
C LEU A 277 -28.21 15.03 -56.59
N ALA A 278 -28.88 14.33 -55.66
CA ALA A 278 -30.21 13.78 -55.88
C ALA A 278 -31.26 14.88 -56.09
N GLN A 279 -31.20 15.95 -55.28
CA GLN A 279 -32.06 17.14 -55.41
C GLN A 279 -31.90 17.82 -56.77
N ARG A 280 -30.67 17.95 -57.30
CA ARG A 280 -30.44 18.52 -58.64
C ARG A 280 -30.94 17.65 -59.80
N ARG A 281 -31.00 16.33 -59.64
CA ARG A 281 -31.56 15.41 -60.65
C ARG A 281 -33.10 15.37 -60.63
N GLY A 282 -33.73 15.69 -59.50
CA GLY A 282 -35.19 15.72 -59.37
C GLY A 282 -35.86 17.03 -59.84
N GLY A 283 -35.14 18.15 -59.90
CA GLY A 283 -35.69 19.48 -60.24
C GLY A 283 -35.71 19.84 -61.73
N GLY A 284 -35.35 18.93 -62.64
CA GLY A 284 -35.26 19.18 -64.09
C GLY A 284 -36.50 18.82 -64.90
N GLY A 285 -37.63 18.51 -64.25
CA GLY A 285 -38.85 18.04 -64.89
C GLY A 285 -40.08 18.83 -64.43
N ASP A 286 -40.12 20.13 -64.70
CA ASP A 286 -41.39 20.84 -64.90
C ASP A 286 -41.10 22.17 -65.64
N GLY A 287 -41.49 22.20 -66.92
CA GLY A 287 -41.22 23.29 -67.84
C GLY A 287 -41.68 22.89 -69.25
N ALA A 288 -42.97 22.56 -69.35
CA ALA A 288 -43.73 22.56 -70.60
C ALA A 288 -44.32 23.96 -70.85
#